data_AF-A0A1V6CFH3-F1
#
_entry.id   AF-A0A1V6CFH3-F1
#
_cell.length_a   1.000
_cell.length_b   1.000
_cell.length_c   1.000
_cell.angle_alpha   90.00
_cell.angle_beta   90.00
_cell.angle_gamma   90.00
#
_symmetry.space_group_name_H-M   'P 1'
#
loop_
_entity.id
_entity.type
_entity.pdbx_description
1 polymer ?
#
loop_
_entity_poly.entity_id
_entity_poly.type
_entity_poly.pdbx_seq_one_letter_code
_entity_poly.pdbx_strand_id
1 'polypeptide(L)'
;MSDQTNQIDDLQEDQVIEEISQEEPETEAEEAGQSDSPEDVKDRTREQFEKLLESNKALKEENEKLKEISSTDLFLNSPTHTPIQPSAIPSQQLGQLYNIPTSQVEDIAQSIFDEEGYVKKEELEKRLNNAQREAEIAKQQAVSLQEELRRNRDEIRRIEESAQTREAYKEFPQLNPNDENFDSEFREMVREKMLVQALNGQKDLVKACRDVSQLIGNMAKKGKQTNQEDVKREINATSGGVRKDVKSTAQDYERLMEAARYGKKGAIAELLKMRGS
;
A
#
# COMPACT_ATOMS: atom_id res chain seq x y z
N MET A 1 57.97 -27.73 11.76
CA MET A 1 56.55 -28.11 11.81
C MET A 1 55.88 -27.34 10.68
N SER A 2 56.23 -27.64 9.43
CA SER A 2 55.59 -28.67 8.57
C SER A 2 54.19 -28.18 8.18
N ASP A 3 54.00 -27.57 7.01
CA ASP A 3 53.96 -28.14 5.64
C ASP A 3 52.50 -28.25 5.18
N GLN A 4 52.21 -27.58 4.05
CA GLN A 4 51.21 -27.86 3.00
C GLN A 4 51.08 -26.56 2.18
N THR A 5 51.92 -26.24 1.18
CA THR A 5 52.08 -26.83 -0.18
C THR A 5 50.77 -27.13 -0.93
N ASN A 6 50.44 -26.26 -1.89
CA ASN A 6 50.26 -26.56 -3.33
C ASN A 6 50.01 -25.20 -4.05
N GLN A 7 51.03 -24.55 -4.63
CA GLN A 7 51.43 -24.60 -6.06
C GLN A 7 50.24 -24.41 -7.01
N ILE A 8 50.00 -23.21 -7.56
CA ILE A 8 50.75 -22.45 -8.60
C ILE A 8 50.70 -23.15 -9.96
N ASP A 9 50.41 -22.32 -10.98
CA ASP A 9 50.62 -22.41 -12.44
C ASP A 9 49.34 -22.55 -13.26
N ASP A 10 49.15 -21.88 -14.40
CA ASP A 10 49.78 -20.72 -15.05
C ASP A 10 48.98 -20.49 -16.36
N LEU A 11 49.25 -19.40 -17.10
CA LEU A 11 48.89 -19.15 -18.52
C LEU A 11 47.46 -18.63 -18.81
N GLN A 12 47.28 -17.34 -19.13
CA GLN A 12 47.62 -16.58 -20.36
C GLN A 12 46.56 -16.66 -21.47
N GLU A 13 46.06 -15.45 -21.81
CA GLU A 13 45.73 -14.92 -23.15
C GLU A 13 45.26 -15.88 -24.24
N ASP A 14 44.05 -15.64 -24.77
CA ASP A 14 43.89 -15.42 -26.22
C ASP A 14 42.55 -14.75 -26.55
N GLN A 15 42.65 -13.60 -27.23
CA GLN A 15 41.60 -13.02 -28.06
C GLN A 15 41.59 -13.80 -29.37
N VAL A 16 40.44 -14.31 -29.82
CA VAL A 16 40.25 -14.64 -31.24
C VAL A 16 38.85 -14.23 -31.70
N ILE A 17 38.88 -13.35 -32.69
CA ILE A 17 37.81 -12.90 -33.57
C ILE A 17 37.38 -14.10 -34.44
N GLU A 18 36.08 -14.41 -34.52
CA GLU A 18 35.55 -15.22 -35.61
C GLU A 18 34.61 -14.36 -36.46
N GLU A 19 35.15 -13.96 -37.60
CA GLU A 19 34.43 -13.43 -38.76
C GLU A 19 34.30 -14.57 -39.78
N ILE A 20 33.17 -14.59 -40.50
CA ILE A 20 32.91 -15.23 -41.81
C ILE A 20 32.49 -16.72 -41.79
N SER A 21 31.24 -16.99 -42.18
CA SER A 21 30.97 -17.60 -43.50
C SER A 21 29.49 -17.54 -43.88
N GLN A 22 29.26 -17.09 -45.11
CA GLN A 22 28.01 -17.20 -45.84
C GLN A 22 27.65 -18.68 -46.07
N GLU A 23 26.37 -19.02 -45.98
CA GLU A 23 25.79 -20.09 -46.79
C GLU A 23 24.29 -19.81 -47.00
N GLU A 24 23.92 -19.65 -48.27
CA GLU A 24 22.55 -19.60 -48.76
C GLU A 24 21.85 -20.95 -48.52
N PRO A 25 20.56 -20.99 -48.14
CA PRO A 25 19.80 -22.21 -48.22
C PRO A 25 19.14 -22.33 -49.60
N GLU A 26 19.78 -23.05 -50.53
CA GLU A 26 19.08 -23.64 -51.67
C GLU A 26 18.32 -24.91 -51.21
N THR A 27 16.99 -24.80 -51.32
CA THR A 27 16.04 -25.82 -51.76
C THR A 27 16.03 -27.21 -51.09
N GLU A 28 14.95 -27.48 -50.35
CA GLU A 28 14.04 -28.58 -50.69
C GLU A 28 12.66 -28.31 -50.08
N ALA A 29 11.70 -28.04 -50.96
CA ALA A 29 10.29 -27.97 -50.67
C ALA A 29 9.68 -29.32 -51.01
N GLU A 30 9.12 -30.02 -50.02
CA GLU A 30 8.10 -31.03 -50.26
C GLU A 30 6.75 -30.57 -49.70
N GLU A 31 5.84 -30.41 -50.66
CA GLU A 31 4.40 -30.60 -50.58
C GLU A 31 3.56 -29.75 -49.61
N ALA A 32 3.01 -28.66 -50.17
CA ALA A 32 1.64 -28.28 -49.86
C ALA A 32 0.90 -27.87 -51.14
N GLY A 33 -0.07 -28.70 -51.55
CA GLY A 33 -1.34 -28.26 -52.14
C GLY A 33 -1.29 -27.46 -53.44
N GLN A 34 -1.60 -28.14 -54.54
CA GLN A 34 -2.20 -27.54 -55.73
C GLN A 34 -3.34 -26.57 -55.37
N SER A 35 -3.16 -25.28 -55.69
CA SER A 35 -4.07 -24.47 -56.51
C SER A 35 -3.71 -23.00 -56.31
N ASP A 36 -2.91 -22.44 -57.21
CA ASP A 36 -3.24 -21.20 -57.91
C ASP A 36 -2.08 -20.82 -58.84
N SER A 37 -2.46 -20.33 -60.02
CA SER A 37 -1.58 -20.02 -61.14
C SER A 37 -0.36 -19.16 -60.74
N PRO A 38 0.85 -19.42 -61.29
CA PRO A 38 2.08 -18.70 -60.95
C PRO A 38 2.11 -17.21 -61.40
N GLU A 39 0.99 -16.66 -61.88
CA GLU A 39 0.85 -15.24 -62.24
C GLU A 39 0.40 -14.40 -61.03
N ASP A 40 -0.52 -14.88 -60.18
CA ASP A 40 -1.02 -14.11 -59.03
C ASP A 40 0.04 -13.86 -57.95
N VAL A 41 0.97 -14.81 -57.77
CA VAL A 41 2.10 -14.64 -56.84
C VAL A 41 3.08 -13.59 -57.36
N LYS A 42 3.32 -13.55 -58.67
CA LYS A 42 4.21 -12.56 -59.30
C LYS A 42 3.62 -11.15 -59.21
N ASP A 43 2.31 -11.02 -59.40
CA ASP A 43 1.63 -9.73 -59.33
C ASP A 43 1.58 -9.20 -57.90
N ARG A 44 1.29 -10.05 -56.90
CA ARG A 44 1.37 -9.67 -55.48
C ARG A 44 2.79 -9.27 -55.05
N THR A 45 3.82 -9.98 -55.52
CA THR A 45 5.22 -9.61 -55.26
C THR A 45 5.61 -8.31 -55.96
N ARG A 46 5.11 -8.06 -57.17
CA ARG A 46 5.34 -6.83 -57.92
C ARG A 46 4.70 -5.62 -57.25
N GLU A 47 3.45 -5.75 -56.79
CA GLU A 47 2.77 -4.69 -56.03
C GLU A 47 3.49 -4.37 -54.72
N GLN A 48 3.98 -5.37 -54.00
CA GLN A 48 4.77 -5.13 -52.79
C GLN A 48 6.11 -4.47 -53.10
N PHE A 49 6.75 -4.84 -54.20
CA PHE A 49 7.99 -4.21 -54.65
C PHE A 49 7.78 -2.75 -55.05
N GLU A 50 6.70 -2.46 -55.79
CA GLU A 50 6.32 -1.09 -56.15
C GLU A 50 6.02 -0.24 -54.91
N LYS A 51 5.30 -0.80 -53.93
CA LYS A 51 5.05 -0.14 -52.64
C LYS A 51 6.33 0.13 -51.85
N LEU A 52 7.29 -0.81 -51.88
CA LEU A 52 8.59 -0.64 -51.23
C LEU A 52 9.44 0.42 -51.93
N LEU A 53 9.36 0.49 -53.26
CA LEU A 53 10.07 1.48 -54.07
C LEU A 53 9.53 2.88 -53.81
N GLU A 54 8.20 3.02 -53.75
CA GLU A 54 7.52 4.28 -53.47
C GLU A 54 7.77 4.74 -52.02
N SER A 55 7.76 3.81 -51.05
CA SER A 55 8.13 4.10 -49.67
C SER A 55 9.59 4.52 -49.52
N ASN A 56 10.53 3.85 -50.21
CA ASN A 56 11.94 4.26 -50.21
C ASN A 56 12.14 5.63 -50.85
N LYS A 57 11.38 5.94 -51.91
CA LYS A 57 11.43 7.26 -52.54
C LYS A 57 10.90 8.35 -51.60
N ALA A 58 9.78 8.10 -50.93
CA ALA A 58 9.22 9.02 -49.94
C ALA A 58 10.18 9.25 -48.75
N LEU A 59 10.83 8.19 -48.26
CA LEU A 59 11.83 8.29 -47.18
C LEU A 59 13.09 9.04 -47.62
N LYS A 60 13.50 8.93 -48.89
CA LYS A 60 14.61 9.72 -49.43
C LYS A 60 14.24 11.19 -49.53
N GLU A 61 13.05 11.52 -50.03
CA GLU A 61 12.56 12.90 -50.10
C GLU A 61 12.38 13.52 -48.71
N GLU A 62 11.94 12.75 -47.70
CA GLU A 62 11.85 13.21 -46.32
C GLU A 62 13.24 13.45 -45.70
N ASN A 63 14.20 12.55 -45.93
CA ASN A 63 15.57 12.74 -45.50
C ASN A 63 16.26 13.93 -46.17
N GLU A 64 15.99 14.18 -47.45
CA GLU A 64 16.49 15.35 -48.17
C GLU A 64 15.88 16.64 -47.60
N LYS A 65 14.57 16.67 -47.34
CA LYS A 65 13.92 17.81 -46.67
C LYS A 65 14.48 18.06 -45.27
N LEU A 66 14.70 17.01 -44.47
CA LEU A 66 15.31 17.14 -43.14
C LEU A 66 16.77 17.63 -43.22
N LYS A 67 17.53 17.22 -44.24
CA LYS A 67 18.89 17.73 -44.49
C LYS A 67 18.89 19.18 -44.96
N GLU A 68 17.92 19.60 -45.78
CA GLU A 68 17.76 21.00 -46.19
C GLU A 68 17.40 21.86 -44.98
N ILE A 69 16.44 21.45 -44.16
CA ILE A 69 16.06 22.15 -42.91
C ILE A 69 17.24 22.18 -41.91
N SER A 70 17.98 21.08 -41.80
CA SER A 70 19.18 20.99 -40.93
C SER A 70 20.35 21.83 -41.42
N SER A 71 20.46 22.14 -42.71
CA SER A 71 21.59 22.88 -43.26
C SER A 71 21.33 24.38 -43.31
N THR A 72 20.07 24.82 -43.43
CA THR A 72 19.73 26.26 -43.45
C THR A 72 19.40 26.84 -42.07
N ASP A 73 18.75 26.10 -41.16
CA ASP A 73 18.26 26.70 -39.89
C ASP A 73 19.11 26.40 -38.65
N LEU A 74 19.96 25.36 -38.68
CA LEU A 74 20.84 25.02 -37.54
C LEU A 74 22.26 25.59 -37.63
N PHE A 75 22.75 25.93 -38.83
CA PHE A 75 24.12 26.41 -39.03
C PHE A 75 24.29 27.93 -39.02
N LEU A 76 23.21 28.71 -39.22
CA LEU A 76 23.29 30.19 -39.20
C LEU A 76 23.26 30.80 -37.78
N ASN A 77 23.06 29.98 -36.74
CA ASN A 77 23.16 30.38 -35.33
C ASN A 77 24.31 29.69 -34.57
N SER A 78 25.18 28.95 -35.26
CA SER A 78 26.39 28.41 -34.64
C SER A 78 27.48 29.48 -34.67
N PRO A 79 27.93 30.04 -33.53
CA PRO A 79 29.14 30.83 -33.55
C PRO A 79 30.26 29.91 -34.05
N THR A 80 31.00 30.41 -35.04
CA THR A 80 32.31 29.91 -35.45
C THR A 80 33.09 29.39 -34.25
N HIS A 81 33.74 28.24 -34.39
CA HIS A 81 34.73 27.69 -33.46
C HIS A 81 35.84 28.72 -33.16
N THR A 82 35.54 29.69 -32.31
CA THR A 82 36.51 30.22 -31.36
C THR A 82 36.69 29.14 -30.28
N PRO A 83 37.89 29.00 -29.68
CA PRO A 83 37.97 28.24 -28.46
C PRO A 83 36.90 28.80 -27.53
N ILE A 84 35.95 27.95 -27.15
CA ILE A 84 34.94 28.28 -26.16
C ILE A 84 35.74 28.55 -24.90
N GLN A 85 36.08 29.81 -24.64
CA GLN A 85 36.28 30.22 -23.27
C GLN A 85 34.95 29.90 -22.62
N PRO A 86 34.91 28.96 -21.65
CA PRO A 86 33.67 28.68 -20.96
C PRO A 86 33.21 30.04 -20.46
N SER A 87 32.06 30.51 -20.95
CA SER A 87 31.44 31.71 -20.41
C SER A 87 31.21 31.39 -18.95
N ALA A 88 32.12 31.87 -18.10
CA ALA A 88 32.14 31.53 -16.69
C ALA A 88 30.79 31.96 -16.15
N ILE A 89 29.93 30.99 -15.85
CA ILE A 89 28.69 31.27 -15.13
C ILE A 89 29.15 31.97 -13.86
N PRO A 90 28.72 33.23 -13.62
CA PRO A 90 29.19 33.96 -12.47
C PRO A 90 28.97 33.11 -11.21
N SER A 91 30.02 32.94 -10.40
CA SER A 91 30.01 32.21 -9.12
C SER A 91 28.82 32.61 -8.24
N GLN A 92 28.39 33.86 -8.34
CA GLN A 92 27.20 34.42 -7.70
C GLN A 92 25.89 33.75 -8.12
N GLN A 93 25.71 33.42 -9.40
CA GLN A 93 24.51 32.74 -9.90
C GLN A 93 24.48 31.26 -9.47
N LEU A 94 25.64 30.60 -9.48
CA LEU A 94 25.80 29.22 -8.98
C LEU A 94 25.53 29.12 -7.47
N GLY A 95 26.07 30.06 -6.69
CA GLY A 95 25.85 30.09 -5.24
C GLY A 95 24.38 30.31 -4.85
N GLN A 96 23.66 31.17 -5.59
CA GLN A 96 22.24 31.40 -5.36
C GLN A 96 21.35 30.21 -5.78
N LEU A 97 21.69 29.51 -6.87
CA LEU A 97 20.89 28.39 -7.36
C LEU A 97 20.97 27.16 -6.44
N TYR A 98 22.13 26.92 -5.86
CA TYR A 98 22.39 25.74 -5.03
C TYR A 98 22.49 26.04 -3.53
N ASN A 99 22.19 27.27 -3.11
CA ASN A 99 22.32 27.72 -1.73
C ASN A 99 23.73 27.51 -1.14
N ILE A 100 24.75 27.61 -1.99
CA ILE A 100 26.16 27.44 -1.62
C ILE A 100 26.78 28.84 -1.47
N PRO A 101 27.56 29.12 -0.42
CA PRO A 101 28.27 30.39 -0.31
C PRO A 101 29.20 30.60 -1.50
N THR A 102 29.14 31.80 -2.08
CA THR A 102 29.83 32.13 -3.34
C THR A 102 31.34 31.96 -3.28
N SER A 103 31.94 32.13 -2.09
CA SER A 103 33.37 31.89 -1.85
C SER A 103 33.76 30.42 -2.09
N GLN A 104 32.92 29.48 -1.67
CA GLN A 104 33.19 28.05 -1.90
C GLN A 104 33.13 27.71 -3.40
N VAL A 105 32.24 28.36 -4.16
CA VAL A 105 32.12 28.12 -5.61
C VAL A 105 33.38 28.58 -6.35
N GLU A 106 33.95 29.73 -5.97
CA GLU A 106 35.21 30.25 -6.53
C GLU A 106 36.42 29.37 -6.17
N ASP A 107 36.53 28.97 -4.91
CA ASP A 107 37.60 28.07 -4.46
C ASP A 107 37.52 26.71 -5.19
N ILE A 108 36.31 26.20 -5.42
CA ILE A 108 36.06 24.98 -6.18
C ILE A 108 36.48 25.16 -7.64
N ALA A 109 36.09 26.27 -8.29
CA ALA A 109 36.43 26.52 -9.68
C ALA A 109 37.96 26.64 -9.88
N GLN A 110 38.65 27.44 -9.05
CA GLN A 110 40.11 27.63 -9.16
C GLN A 110 40.91 26.36 -8.91
N SER A 111 40.39 25.45 -8.09
CA SER A 111 41.06 24.17 -7.80
C SER A 111 40.86 23.11 -8.89
N ILE A 112 39.77 23.17 -9.66
CA ILE A 112 39.42 22.16 -10.67
C ILE A 112 40.02 22.51 -12.03
N PHE A 113 40.13 23.80 -12.35
CA PHE A 113 40.68 24.25 -13.63
C PHE A 113 42.16 24.65 -13.50
N ASP A 114 42.97 24.27 -14.49
CA ASP A 114 44.34 24.74 -14.69
C ASP A 114 44.37 26.18 -15.24
N GLU A 115 45.54 26.82 -15.25
CA GLU A 115 45.74 28.18 -15.81
C GLU A 115 45.34 28.28 -17.29
N GLU A 116 45.34 27.15 -17.99
CA GLU A 116 44.94 27.00 -19.40
C GLU A 116 43.44 26.70 -19.57
N GLY A 117 42.69 26.58 -18.47
CA GLY A 117 41.25 26.30 -18.46
C GLY A 117 40.87 24.82 -18.62
N TYR A 118 41.85 23.90 -18.58
CA TYR A 118 41.59 22.46 -18.61
C TYR A 118 41.27 21.91 -17.22
N VAL A 119 40.49 20.83 -17.16
CA VAL A 119 40.11 20.18 -15.90
C VAL A 119 41.21 19.26 -15.39
N LYS A 120 41.67 19.46 -14.16
CA LYS A 120 42.60 18.58 -13.46
C LYS A 120 41.92 17.25 -13.12
N LYS A 121 42.26 16.19 -13.84
CA LYS A 121 41.67 14.86 -13.66
C LYS A 121 41.83 14.32 -12.23
N GLU A 122 43.03 14.44 -11.66
CA GLU A 122 43.33 13.90 -10.32
C GLU A 122 42.53 14.59 -9.20
N GLU A 123 42.40 15.93 -9.27
CA GLU A 123 41.61 16.70 -8.32
C GLU A 123 40.11 16.40 -8.46
N LEU A 124 39.62 16.18 -9.69
CA LEU A 124 38.25 15.78 -9.93
C LEU A 124 37.96 14.39 -9.34
N GLU A 125 38.83 13.40 -9.56
CA GLU A 125 38.68 12.05 -9.01
C GLU A 125 38.71 12.05 -7.48
N LYS A 126 39.62 12.82 -6.88
CA LYS A 126 39.71 12.96 -5.42
C LYS A 126 38.44 13.57 -4.84
N ARG A 127 37.88 14.60 -5.47
CA ARG A 127 36.62 15.24 -5.06
C ARG A 127 35.43 14.32 -5.22
N LEU A 128 35.38 13.56 -6.32
CA LEU A 128 34.33 12.57 -6.55
C LEU A 128 34.34 11.49 -5.45
N ASN A 129 35.52 10.97 -5.11
CA ASN A 129 35.68 9.98 -4.04
C ASN A 129 35.29 10.55 -2.67
N ASN A 130 35.68 11.79 -2.37
CA ASN A 130 35.29 12.44 -1.12
C ASN A 130 33.77 12.66 -1.06
N ALA A 131 33.15 13.14 -2.15
CA ALA A 131 31.71 13.33 -2.23
C ALA A 131 30.93 12.00 -2.10
N GLN A 132 31.44 10.92 -2.69
CA GLN A 132 30.87 9.58 -2.53
C GLN A 132 30.94 9.12 -1.07
N ARG A 133 32.09 9.30 -0.42
CA ARG A 133 32.27 8.94 1.00
C ARG A 133 31.36 9.74 1.92
N GLU A 134 31.25 11.05 1.70
CA GLU A 134 30.33 11.91 2.44
C GLU A 134 28.87 11.50 2.23
N ALA A 135 28.49 11.16 1.00
CA ALA A 135 27.16 10.68 0.67
C ALA A 135 26.85 9.34 1.36
N GLU A 136 27.81 8.43 1.46
CA GLU A 136 27.66 7.16 2.21
C GLU A 136 27.47 7.39 3.70
N ILE A 137 28.29 8.26 4.31
CA ILE A 137 28.17 8.62 5.73
C ILE A 137 26.80 9.27 6.00
N ALA A 138 26.38 10.21 5.15
CA ALA A 138 25.08 10.87 5.28
C ALA A 138 23.92 9.86 5.17
N LYS A 139 24.00 8.90 4.24
CA LYS A 139 23.02 7.81 4.14
C LYS A 139 22.98 6.96 5.41
N GLN A 140 24.13 6.57 5.94
CA GLN A 140 24.20 5.78 7.18
C GLN A 140 23.59 6.53 8.37
N GLN A 141 23.91 7.82 8.52
CA GLN A 141 23.33 8.68 9.55
C GLN A 141 21.82 8.85 9.40
N ALA A 142 21.32 8.99 8.17
CA ALA A 142 19.88 9.08 7.92
C ALA A 142 19.15 7.80 8.33
N VAL A 143 19.73 6.63 8.03
CA VAL A 143 19.17 5.34 8.44
C VAL A 143 19.18 5.20 9.96
N SER A 144 20.29 5.50 10.63
CA SER A 144 20.37 5.40 12.09
C SER A 144 19.37 6.32 12.78
N LEU A 145 19.24 7.56 12.29
CA LEU A 145 18.27 8.51 12.82
C LEU A 145 16.82 8.04 12.60
N GLN A 146 16.53 7.44 11.45
CA GLN A 146 15.21 6.88 11.17
C GLN A 146 14.88 5.71 12.11
N GLU A 147 15.85 4.86 12.42
CA GLU A 147 15.68 3.79 13.41
C GLU A 147 15.45 4.32 14.81
N GLU A 148 16.21 5.32 15.24
CA GLU A 148 16.03 5.96 16.55
C GLU A 148 14.65 6.62 16.67
N LEU A 149 14.21 7.34 15.64
CA LEU A 149 12.87 7.93 15.59
C LEU A 149 11.78 6.85 15.66
N ARG A 150 11.98 5.71 15.00
CA ARG A 150 11.03 4.59 15.08
C ARG A 150 10.96 4.03 16.51
N ARG A 151 12.12 3.78 17.15
CA ARG A 151 12.18 3.27 18.52
C ARG A 151 11.53 4.24 19.50
N ASN A 152 11.82 5.53 19.39
CA ASN A 152 11.24 6.56 20.24
C ASN A 152 9.71 6.65 20.08
N ARG A 153 9.21 6.62 18.83
CA ARG A 153 7.77 6.56 18.56
C ARG A 153 7.11 5.33 19.16
N ASP A 154 7.76 4.17 19.07
CA ASP A 154 7.24 2.93 19.66
C ASP A 154 7.22 3.00 21.20
N GLU A 155 8.22 3.63 21.81
CA GLU A 155 8.26 3.86 23.28
C GLU A 155 7.17 4.82 23.74
N ILE A 156 7.03 5.98 23.09
CA ILE A 156 5.96 6.95 23.38
C ILE A 156 4.60 6.26 23.27
N ARG A 157 4.38 5.50 22.18
CA ARG A 157 3.14 4.77 21.97
C ARG A 157 2.84 3.79 23.10
N ARG A 158 3.83 3.03 23.58
CA ARG A 158 3.65 2.09 24.71
C ARG A 158 3.29 2.83 26.00
N ILE A 159 3.94 3.97 26.26
CA ILE A 159 3.65 4.78 27.44
C ILE A 159 2.21 5.32 27.37
N GLU A 160 1.81 5.88 26.23
CA GLU A 160 0.46 6.38 26.00
C GLU A 160 -0.60 5.27 26.12
N GLU A 161 -0.38 4.10 25.49
CA GLU A 161 -1.28 2.95 25.59
C GLU A 161 -1.41 2.48 27.06
N SER A 162 -0.31 2.44 27.82
CA SER A 162 -0.33 2.06 29.24
C SER A 162 -1.07 3.08 30.11
N ALA A 163 -0.89 4.37 29.84
CA ALA A 163 -1.57 5.46 30.56
C ALA A 163 -3.08 5.43 30.29
N GLN A 164 -3.48 5.34 29.02
CA GLN A 164 -4.89 5.21 28.63
C GLN A 164 -5.53 3.96 29.23
N THR A 165 -4.82 2.83 29.25
CA THR A 165 -5.31 1.59 29.86
C THR A 165 -5.54 1.76 31.36
N ARG A 166 -4.60 2.41 32.06
CA ARG A 166 -4.72 2.67 33.50
C ARG A 166 -5.88 3.62 33.81
N GLU A 167 -6.06 4.67 33.00
CA GLU A 167 -7.17 5.60 33.13
C GLU A 167 -8.52 4.92 32.85
N ALA A 168 -8.59 4.13 31.77
CA ALA A 168 -9.79 3.37 31.43
C ALA A 168 -10.19 2.37 32.52
N TYR A 169 -9.24 1.66 33.14
CA TYR A 169 -9.55 0.76 34.25
C TYR A 169 -9.98 1.51 35.52
N LYS A 170 -9.48 2.73 35.74
CA LYS A 170 -9.93 3.57 36.86
C LYS A 170 -11.37 4.07 36.67
N GLU A 171 -11.74 4.49 35.45
CA GLU A 171 -13.09 4.96 35.15
C GLU A 171 -14.10 3.82 34.95
N PHE A 172 -13.66 2.71 34.36
CA PHE A 172 -14.48 1.55 34.02
C PHE A 172 -13.84 0.25 34.56
N PRO A 173 -14.02 -0.07 35.85
CA PRO A 173 -13.47 -1.30 36.45
C PRO A 173 -13.94 -2.58 35.76
N GLN A 174 -15.15 -2.54 35.18
CA GLN A 174 -15.73 -3.64 34.41
C GLN A 174 -14.93 -4.05 33.15
N LEU A 175 -13.97 -3.23 32.71
CA LEU A 175 -13.07 -3.56 31.60
C LEU A 175 -11.83 -4.35 32.04
N ASN A 176 -11.45 -4.26 33.32
CA ASN A 176 -10.23 -4.84 33.84
C ASN A 176 -10.41 -6.36 34.03
N PRO A 177 -9.66 -7.22 33.31
CA PRO A 177 -9.78 -8.68 33.43
C PRO A 177 -9.42 -9.23 34.82
N ASN A 178 -8.75 -8.44 35.65
CA ASN A 178 -8.30 -8.84 36.97
C ASN A 178 -9.26 -8.39 38.10
N ASP A 179 -10.28 -7.59 37.79
CA ASP A 179 -11.27 -7.17 38.77
C ASP A 179 -12.47 -8.13 38.82
N GLU A 180 -13.10 -8.26 39.99
CA GLU A 180 -14.26 -9.15 40.20
C GLU A 180 -15.50 -8.73 39.38
N ASN A 181 -15.57 -7.46 38.96
CA ASN A 181 -16.67 -6.91 38.17
C ASN A 181 -16.42 -6.98 36.65
N PHE A 182 -15.46 -7.79 36.21
CA PHE A 182 -15.11 -7.90 34.80
C PHE A 182 -16.30 -8.38 33.94
N ASP A 183 -16.65 -7.59 32.94
CA ASP A 183 -17.67 -7.92 31.95
C ASP A 183 -16.98 -8.21 30.60
N SER A 184 -17.00 -9.49 30.22
CA SER A 184 -16.41 -9.95 28.96
C SER A 184 -17.12 -9.38 27.74
N GLU A 185 -18.45 -9.24 27.78
CA GLU A 185 -19.23 -8.72 26.66
C GLU A 185 -18.96 -7.22 26.48
N PHE A 186 -18.85 -6.49 27.59
CA PHE A 186 -18.44 -5.08 27.57
C PHE A 186 -17.07 -4.88 26.93
N ARG A 187 -16.08 -5.71 27.29
CA ARG A 187 -14.74 -5.64 26.71
C ARG A 187 -14.71 -5.95 25.23
N GLU A 188 -15.51 -6.90 24.76
CA GLU A 188 -15.62 -7.20 23.33
C GLU A 188 -16.22 -6.05 22.53
N MET A 189 -17.30 -5.44 23.04
CA MET A 189 -17.89 -4.24 22.43
C MET A 189 -16.91 -3.06 22.39
N VAL A 190 -16.13 -2.85 23.46
CA VAL A 190 -15.09 -1.81 23.47
C VAL A 190 -13.99 -2.10 22.45
N ARG A 191 -13.55 -3.36 22.32
CA ARG A 191 -12.57 -3.76 21.30
C ARG A 191 -13.08 -3.50 19.89
N GLU A 192 -14.33 -3.84 19.60
CA GLU A 192 -14.94 -3.59 18.29
C GLU A 192 -14.98 -2.08 17.99
N LYS A 193 -15.39 -1.26 18.95
CA LYS A 193 -15.38 0.20 18.80
C LYS A 193 -13.98 0.77 18.65
N MET A 194 -12.99 0.26 19.36
CA MET A 194 -11.60 0.66 19.17
C MET A 194 -11.08 0.30 17.77
N LEU A 195 -11.49 -0.83 17.21
CA LEU A 195 -11.11 -1.23 15.86
C LEU A 195 -11.73 -0.29 14.83
N VAL A 196 -13.00 0.09 14.99
CA VAL A 196 -13.66 1.10 14.16
C VAL A 196 -13.01 2.47 14.30
N GLN A 197 -12.65 2.89 15.51
CA GLN A 197 -11.93 4.15 15.74
C GLN A 197 -10.55 4.11 15.07
N ALA A 198 -9.83 2.98 15.17
CA ALA A 198 -8.52 2.81 14.55
C ALA A 198 -8.58 2.90 13.02
N LEU A 199 -9.65 2.40 12.40
CA LEU A 199 -9.92 2.58 10.96
C LEU A 199 -10.15 4.05 10.60
N ASN A 200 -10.73 4.83 11.52
CA ASN A 200 -10.93 6.27 11.37
C ASN A 200 -9.72 7.11 11.82
N GLY A 201 -8.59 6.48 12.15
CA GLY A 201 -7.37 7.15 12.59
C GLY A 201 -7.37 7.67 14.03
N GLN A 202 -8.37 7.33 14.85
CA GLN A 202 -8.42 7.68 16.28
C GLN A 202 -8.16 6.44 17.14
N LYS A 203 -7.32 6.55 18.17
CA LYS A 203 -7.08 5.45 19.13
C LYS A 203 -7.19 6.00 20.54
N ASP A 204 -8.42 6.06 21.04
CA ASP A 204 -8.73 6.53 22.38
C ASP A 204 -9.61 5.51 23.10
N LEU A 205 -8.99 4.74 23.99
CA LEU A 205 -9.67 3.69 24.76
C LEU A 205 -10.77 4.27 25.65
N VAL A 206 -10.55 5.43 26.28
CA VAL A 206 -11.49 6.03 27.23
C VAL A 206 -12.75 6.48 26.51
N LYS A 207 -12.58 7.10 25.33
CA LYS A 207 -13.70 7.48 24.47
C LYS A 207 -14.49 6.26 24.00
N ALA A 208 -13.81 5.19 23.58
CA ALA A 208 -14.47 3.93 23.20
C ALA A 208 -15.31 3.34 24.35
N CYS A 209 -14.78 3.32 25.58
CA CYS A 209 -15.52 2.90 26.77
C CYS A 209 -16.76 3.77 27.04
N ARG A 210 -16.61 5.10 26.91
CA ARG A 210 -17.73 6.04 27.09
C ARG A 210 -18.82 5.83 26.05
N ASP A 211 -18.46 5.62 24.80
CA ASP A 211 -19.42 5.37 23.72
C ASP A 211 -20.18 4.05 23.93
N VAL A 212 -19.49 2.98 24.33
CA VAL A 212 -20.12 1.68 24.62
C VAL A 212 -21.02 1.74 25.85
N SER A 213 -20.59 2.39 26.93
CA SER A 213 -21.44 2.57 28.12
C SER A 213 -22.70 3.37 27.83
N GLN A 214 -22.61 4.41 26.98
CA GLN A 214 -23.79 5.14 26.48
C GLN A 214 -24.68 4.26 25.59
N LEU A 215 -24.10 3.45 24.70
CA LEU A 215 -24.84 2.52 23.85
C LEU A 215 -25.66 1.54 24.69
N ILE A 216 -25.03 0.88 25.66
CA ILE A 216 -25.68 -0.05 26.59
C ILE A 216 -26.76 0.66 27.41
N GLY A 217 -26.45 1.85 27.95
CA GLY A 217 -27.42 2.66 28.69
C GLY A 217 -28.65 3.04 27.86
N ASN A 218 -28.46 3.35 26.58
CA ASN A 218 -29.53 3.69 25.64
C ASN A 218 -30.35 2.45 25.23
N MET A 219 -29.71 1.31 25.03
CA MET A 219 -30.40 0.04 24.77
C MET A 219 -31.25 -0.38 25.99
N ALA A 220 -30.71 -0.26 27.20
CA ALA A 220 -31.44 -0.53 28.44
C ALA A 220 -32.65 0.40 28.64
N LYS A 221 -32.54 1.68 28.26
CA LYS A 221 -33.66 2.64 28.31
C LYS A 221 -34.74 2.33 27.27
N LYS A 222 -34.34 1.98 26.03
CA LYS A 222 -35.29 1.57 24.98
C LYS A 222 -36.03 0.27 25.32
N GLY A 223 -35.34 -0.71 25.93
CA GLY A 223 -35.96 -1.94 26.42
C GLY A 223 -36.98 -1.72 27.54
N LYS A 224 -36.75 -0.72 28.41
CA LYS A 224 -37.71 -0.34 29.47
C LYS A 224 -38.90 0.45 28.94
N GLN A 225 -38.71 1.29 27.92
CA GLN A 225 -39.81 2.02 27.29
C GLN A 225 -40.70 1.10 26.45
N THR A 226 -40.12 0.18 25.68
CA THR A 226 -40.88 -0.84 24.93
C THR A 226 -41.66 -1.75 25.88
N ASN A 227 -41.06 -2.30 26.94
CA ASN A 227 -41.81 -3.07 27.92
C ASN A 227 -42.91 -2.26 28.63
N GLN A 228 -42.72 -0.97 28.92
CA GLN A 228 -43.81 -0.15 29.47
C GLN A 228 -44.90 0.18 28.45
N GLU A 229 -44.55 0.38 27.18
CA GLU A 229 -45.52 0.58 26.11
C GLU A 229 -46.28 -0.70 25.77
N ASP A 230 -45.61 -1.85 25.78
CA ASP A 230 -46.21 -3.17 25.58
C ASP A 230 -47.10 -3.54 26.76
N VAL A 231 -46.68 -3.28 28.00
CA VAL A 231 -47.54 -3.43 29.20
C VAL A 231 -48.72 -2.44 29.15
N LYS A 232 -48.53 -1.20 28.69
CA LYS A 232 -49.65 -0.24 28.51
C LYS A 232 -50.58 -0.65 27.37
N ARG A 233 -50.06 -1.24 26.29
CA ARG A 233 -50.84 -1.81 25.18
C ARG A 233 -51.60 -3.05 25.63
N GLU A 234 -51.00 -3.91 26.46
CA GLU A 234 -51.67 -5.07 27.07
C GLU A 234 -52.76 -4.63 28.05
N ILE A 235 -52.51 -3.61 28.88
CA ILE A 235 -53.51 -3.05 29.80
C ILE A 235 -54.64 -2.34 29.04
N ASN A 236 -54.35 -1.63 27.93
CA ASN A 236 -55.39 -1.05 27.08
C ASN A 236 -56.15 -2.10 26.25
N ALA A 237 -55.49 -3.19 25.83
CA ALA A 237 -56.12 -4.32 25.17
C ALA A 237 -56.98 -5.16 26.13
N THR A 238 -56.70 -5.10 27.44
CA THR A 238 -57.51 -5.77 28.48
C THR A 238 -58.54 -4.85 29.16
N SER A 239 -58.44 -3.52 29.03
CA SER A 239 -59.42 -2.57 29.59
C SER A 239 -60.54 -2.18 28.61
N GLY A 240 -60.36 -2.46 27.32
CA GLY A 240 -61.40 -2.36 26.28
C GLY A 240 -62.27 -3.61 26.18
N GLY A 241 -63.08 -3.87 27.21
CA GLY A 241 -64.28 -4.71 27.21
C GLY A 241 -64.29 -6.03 26.41
N VAL A 242 -64.26 -7.17 27.12
CA VAL A 242 -65.17 -8.32 26.91
C VAL A 242 -65.16 -9.15 28.20
N ARG A 243 -66.35 -9.40 28.75
CA ARG A 243 -66.57 -10.39 29.81
C ARG A 243 -66.08 -11.75 29.31
N LYS A 244 -65.06 -12.35 29.95
CA LYS A 244 -64.69 -13.75 29.66
C LYS A 244 -65.74 -14.66 30.28
N ASP A 245 -66.71 -15.02 29.44
CA ASP A 245 -67.45 -16.26 29.60
C ASP A 245 -66.48 -17.45 29.56
N VAL A 246 -66.68 -18.34 30.52
CA VAL A 246 -65.99 -19.60 30.77
C VAL A 246 -66.14 -20.53 29.56
N LYS A 247 -65.06 -20.80 28.83
CA LYS A 247 -64.98 -21.91 27.86
C LYS A 247 -63.52 -22.29 27.51
N SER A 248 -62.77 -22.83 28.46
CA SER A 248 -61.55 -23.63 28.19
C SER A 248 -61.33 -24.79 29.19
N THR A 249 -62.38 -25.23 29.88
CA THR A 249 -62.27 -26.22 30.98
C THR A 249 -61.71 -27.57 30.57
N ALA A 250 -61.88 -28.02 29.32
CA ALA A 250 -61.42 -29.34 28.88
C ALA A 250 -59.89 -29.40 28.69
N GLN A 251 -59.30 -28.39 28.03
CA GLN A 251 -57.84 -28.34 27.81
C GLN A 251 -57.08 -28.04 29.12
N ASP A 252 -57.68 -27.24 30.00
CA ASP A 252 -57.10 -26.93 31.31
C ASP A 252 -57.14 -28.15 32.25
N TYR A 253 -58.20 -28.97 32.17
CA TYR A 253 -58.28 -30.22 32.93
C TYR A 253 -57.22 -31.24 32.50
N GLU A 254 -57.00 -31.40 31.19
CA GLU A 254 -56.01 -32.34 30.65
C GLU A 254 -54.57 -31.94 31.03
N ARG A 255 -54.26 -30.63 30.96
CA ARG A 255 -52.98 -30.08 31.43
C ARG A 255 -52.77 -30.25 32.93
N LEU A 256 -53.82 -30.09 33.74
CA LEU A 256 -53.75 -30.29 35.18
C LEU A 256 -53.55 -31.77 35.55
N MET A 257 -54.18 -32.70 34.83
CA MET A 257 -53.97 -34.14 34.96
C MET A 257 -52.53 -34.54 34.65
N GLU A 258 -51.96 -33.99 33.58
CA GLU A 258 -50.56 -34.21 33.22
C GLU A 258 -49.61 -33.63 34.27
N ALA A 259 -49.84 -32.39 34.71
CA ALA A 259 -49.05 -31.76 35.77
C ALA A 259 -49.13 -32.51 37.11
N ALA A 260 -50.27 -33.13 37.44
CA ALA A 260 -50.42 -33.99 38.60
C ALA A 260 -49.62 -35.29 38.48
N ARG A 261 -49.55 -35.90 37.28
CA ARG A 261 -48.70 -37.08 37.03
C ARG A 261 -47.21 -36.76 37.20
N TYR A 262 -46.79 -35.56 36.80
CA TYR A 262 -45.42 -35.07 37.00
C TYR A 262 -45.15 -34.51 38.42
N GLY A 263 -46.10 -34.62 39.35
CA GLY A 263 -45.90 -34.23 40.76
C GLY A 263 -45.80 -32.71 40.98
N LYS A 264 -46.33 -31.88 40.06
CA LYS A 264 -46.30 -30.44 40.20
C LYS A 264 -47.14 -29.98 41.39
N LYS A 265 -46.51 -29.29 42.33
CA LYS A 265 -47.15 -28.80 43.56
C LYS A 265 -48.34 -27.89 43.22
N GLY A 266 -49.52 -28.21 43.75
CA GLY A 266 -50.76 -27.46 43.54
C GLY A 266 -51.69 -28.01 42.44
N ALA A 267 -51.20 -28.83 41.50
CA ALA A 267 -52.03 -29.35 40.40
C ALA A 267 -53.17 -30.27 40.88
N ILE A 268 -52.91 -31.10 41.89
CA ILE A 268 -53.92 -31.98 42.50
C ILE A 268 -55.00 -31.19 43.24
N ALA A 269 -54.62 -30.09 43.91
CA ALA A 269 -55.56 -29.23 44.64
C ALA A 269 -56.52 -28.51 43.68
N GLU A 270 -56.02 -28.07 42.52
CA GLU A 270 -56.87 -27.46 41.49
C GLU A 270 -57.79 -28.47 40.80
N LEU A 271 -57.33 -29.71 40.55
CA LEU A 271 -58.21 -30.79 40.05
C LEU A 271 -59.36 -31.11 41.01
N LEU A 272 -59.08 -31.16 42.31
CA LEU A 272 -60.10 -31.36 43.35
C LEU A 272 -61.10 -30.19 43.37
N LYS A 273 -60.63 -28.96 43.21
CA LYS A 273 -61.47 -27.76 43.16
C LYS A 273 -62.37 -27.73 41.91
N MET A 274 -61.87 -28.22 40.77
CA MET A 274 -62.66 -28.35 39.55
C MET A 274 -63.72 -29.46 39.62
N ARG A 275 -63.47 -30.55 40.37
CA ARG A 275 -64.42 -31.66 40.53
C ARG A 275 -65.44 -31.43 41.65
N GLY A 276 -65.13 -30.57 42.61
CA GLY A 276 -65.96 -30.26 43.78
C GLY A 276 -66.95 -29.11 43.61
N SER A 277 -67.05 -28.53 42.40
CA SER A 277 -68.04 -27.51 42.02
C SER A 277 -69.07 -28.10 41.06
#